data_AF-A0A7S4RVH9-F1
#
_entry.id   AF-A0A7S4RVH9-F1
#
_cell.length_a   1.000
_cell.length_b   1.000
_cell.length_c   1.000
_cell.angle_alpha   90.00
_cell.angle_beta   90.00
_cell.angle_gamma   90.00
#
_symmetry.space_group_name_H-M   'P 1'
#
loop_
_entity.id
_entity.type
_entity.pdbx_description
1 polymer ?
#
loop_
_entity_poly.entity_id
_entity_poly.type
_entity_poly.pdbx_seq_one_letter_code
_entity_poly.pdbx_strand_id
1 'polypeptide(L)'
;SVPSASAEPSSVPSAIPSFMPSAEPSFMPSADPSSMPSLIPSSQPSTSMEPSAQPVVPTPKPKPIPTGGTGDSTPPPTGSPTPRPIVSPTPAPVVKPKATVPSPAPKESISKTPPKEETQAAMFSTKAETQAAMFSTNTETQAATFNKCAMSTDQRRIEIEAELVTVSDPVLLFTPDAPQHKALEWLLEEDEFFSCPQDSNLVQRYIVAVLYYSTDGGNWNECNAASDLSDPVEIESANNDCTLSGVSWLSPSDECFWGGLTCGKLEAVESIHLWKNDLAGAIPTEVGKLQAL
;
A
#
# COMPACT_ATOMS: atom_id res chain seq x y z
N SER A 1 -17.57 15.30 -76.17
CA SER A 1 -18.33 14.04 -76.22
C SER A 1 -17.64 13.00 -75.36
N VAL A 2 -18.34 12.62 -74.27
CA VAL A 2 -18.31 11.38 -73.43
C VAL A 2 -17.02 10.54 -73.22
N PRO A 3 -16.86 9.81 -72.08
CA PRO A 3 -17.84 9.56 -71.01
C PRO A 3 -17.35 9.69 -69.55
N SER A 4 -18.36 9.76 -68.69
CA SER A 4 -18.37 9.39 -67.27
C SER A 4 -17.95 7.93 -67.05
N ALA A 5 -17.20 7.66 -65.97
CA ALA A 5 -17.13 6.35 -65.35
C ALA A 5 -16.98 6.53 -63.83
N SER A 6 -18.11 6.27 -63.15
CA SER A 6 -18.22 5.98 -61.73
C SER A 6 -17.53 4.65 -61.42
N ALA A 7 -16.72 4.59 -60.36
CA ALA A 7 -16.39 3.35 -59.66
C ALA A 7 -15.60 3.68 -58.37
N GLU A 8 -16.31 3.80 -57.25
CA GLU A 8 -15.75 3.50 -55.93
C GLU A 8 -15.49 2.00 -55.83
N PRO A 9 -14.32 1.55 -55.35
CA PRO A 9 -14.20 0.22 -54.78
C PRO A 9 -14.58 0.26 -53.29
N SER A 10 -15.74 -0.34 -52.97
CA SER A 10 -16.06 -0.82 -51.63
C SER A 10 -15.04 -1.88 -51.22
N SER A 11 -14.20 -1.55 -50.24
CA SER A 11 -13.23 -2.50 -49.66
C SER A 11 -13.50 -2.67 -48.16
N VAL A 12 -14.61 -3.32 -47.85
CA VAL A 12 -14.81 -3.95 -46.54
C VAL A 12 -14.30 -5.38 -46.63
N PRO A 13 -13.19 -5.75 -45.97
CA PRO A 13 -12.89 -7.15 -45.75
C PRO A 13 -13.79 -7.68 -44.62
N SER A 14 -14.85 -8.40 -44.99
CA SER A 14 -15.53 -9.33 -44.09
C SER A 14 -14.66 -10.56 -43.90
N ALA A 15 -13.84 -10.58 -42.85
CA ALA A 15 -13.20 -11.79 -42.37
C ALA A 15 -12.93 -11.66 -40.88
N ILE A 16 -13.84 -12.18 -40.06
CA ILE A 16 -13.60 -12.49 -38.66
C ILE A 16 -12.86 -13.84 -38.67
N PRO A 17 -11.58 -13.92 -38.25
CA PRO A 17 -10.97 -15.21 -38.03
C PRO A 17 -11.48 -15.77 -36.69
N SER A 18 -12.39 -16.74 -36.74
CA SER A 18 -12.79 -17.55 -35.59
C SER A 18 -11.64 -18.48 -35.20
N PHE A 19 -10.83 -18.08 -34.22
CA PHE A 19 -9.84 -18.95 -33.58
C PHE A 19 -10.14 -19.05 -32.08
N MET A 20 -11.07 -19.96 -31.75
CA MET A 20 -11.02 -20.64 -30.46
C MET A 20 -9.95 -21.74 -30.54
N PRO A 21 -8.97 -21.74 -29.63
CA PRO A 21 -8.52 -22.97 -29.00
C PRO A 21 -9.28 -23.15 -27.68
N SER A 22 -10.17 -24.13 -27.63
CA SER A 22 -10.65 -24.68 -26.36
C SER A 22 -9.55 -25.59 -25.81
N ALA A 23 -8.90 -25.16 -24.75
CA ALA A 23 -8.11 -26.00 -23.86
C ALA A 23 -7.93 -25.27 -22.53
N GLU A 24 -8.81 -25.57 -21.57
CA GLU A 24 -8.48 -25.39 -20.15
C GLU A 24 -7.17 -26.14 -19.85
N PRO A 25 -6.17 -25.50 -19.20
CA PRO A 25 -5.18 -26.25 -18.47
C PRO A 25 -5.81 -26.76 -17.18
N SER A 26 -6.30 -28.00 -17.18
CA SER A 26 -6.63 -28.73 -15.96
C SER A 26 -5.33 -29.23 -15.30
N PHE A 27 -4.62 -28.34 -14.62
CA PHE A 27 -3.48 -28.70 -13.80
C PHE A 27 -3.59 -28.08 -12.42
N MET A 28 -4.34 -28.77 -11.57
CA MET A 28 -4.27 -28.66 -10.12
C MET A 28 -3.09 -29.53 -9.65
N PRO A 29 -1.98 -28.97 -9.13
CA PRO A 29 -1.03 -29.77 -8.39
C PRO A 29 -1.60 -29.99 -6.99
N SER A 30 -2.21 -31.14 -6.77
CA SER A 30 -2.40 -31.68 -5.42
C SER A 30 -1.05 -32.20 -4.91
N ALA A 31 -0.36 -31.38 -4.13
CA ALA A 31 0.71 -31.85 -3.25
C ALA A 31 0.88 -30.88 -2.08
N ASP A 32 0.39 -31.28 -0.91
CA ASP A 32 0.89 -30.83 0.38
C ASP A 32 2.42 -30.95 0.42
N PRO A 33 3.19 -29.88 0.67
CA PRO A 33 4.48 -30.04 1.30
C PRO A 33 4.24 -30.24 2.80
N SER A 34 3.86 -31.45 3.21
CA SER A 34 4.10 -31.90 4.57
C SER A 34 5.62 -31.95 4.76
N SER A 35 6.20 -30.91 5.38
CA SER A 35 7.37 -30.95 6.27
C SER A 35 7.93 -29.55 6.50
N MET A 36 7.55 -28.96 7.62
CA MET A 36 8.23 -27.85 8.27
C MET A 36 9.73 -28.18 8.47
N PRO A 37 10.70 -27.37 7.97
CA PRO A 37 12.07 -27.52 8.41
C PRO A 37 12.19 -26.90 9.81
N SER A 38 12.16 -27.75 10.83
CA SER A 38 12.73 -27.38 12.13
C SER A 38 14.24 -27.57 12.09
N LEU A 39 14.93 -26.83 12.98
CA LEU A 39 16.31 -27.00 13.47
C LEU A 39 17.33 -25.94 12.98
N ILE A 40 17.35 -24.82 13.71
CA ILE A 40 18.52 -24.27 14.44
C ILE A 40 19.89 -24.44 13.74
N PRO A 41 20.59 -23.36 13.35
CA PRO A 41 22.03 -23.41 13.16
C PRO A 41 22.69 -23.50 14.55
N SER A 42 23.07 -24.71 14.97
CA SER A 42 24.05 -24.89 16.04
C SER A 42 25.35 -25.34 15.42
N SER A 43 26.29 -24.40 15.25
CA SER A 43 27.73 -24.64 15.14
C SER A 43 28.45 -23.29 15.25
N GLN A 44 28.88 -23.00 16.48
CA GLN A 44 29.97 -22.09 16.80
C GLN A 44 31.15 -22.25 15.81
N PRO A 45 31.70 -21.18 15.22
CA PRO A 45 33.06 -21.22 14.73
C PRO A 45 34.00 -20.99 15.92
N SER A 46 34.59 -22.06 16.45
CA SER A 46 35.80 -21.97 17.27
C SER A 46 37.00 -22.42 16.44
N THR A 47 37.73 -21.49 15.83
CA THR A 47 39.16 -21.68 15.52
C THR A 47 39.87 -20.32 15.46
N SER A 48 40.53 -20.00 16.58
CA SER A 48 41.86 -19.39 16.71
C SER A 48 42.42 -18.65 15.49
N MET A 49 42.41 -17.32 15.53
CA MET A 49 43.54 -16.45 15.17
C MET A 49 43.33 -15.10 15.87
N GLU A 50 43.87 -14.97 17.08
CA GLU A 50 43.98 -13.71 17.79
C GLU A 50 45.26 -12.99 17.32
N PRO A 51 45.18 -11.77 16.76
CA PRO A 51 46.33 -10.89 16.71
C PRO A 51 46.49 -10.23 18.08
N SER A 52 47.34 -10.81 18.91
CA SER A 52 47.83 -10.17 20.13
C SER A 52 48.72 -8.97 19.73
N ALA A 53 48.16 -7.76 19.81
CA ALA A 53 48.92 -6.52 19.78
C ALA A 53 48.22 -5.48 20.66
N GLN A 54 48.52 -5.53 21.97
CA GLN A 54 48.22 -4.41 22.86
C GLN A 54 49.08 -3.19 22.50
N PRO A 55 48.52 -1.97 22.51
CA PRO A 55 49.29 -0.75 22.32
C PRO A 55 50.19 -0.49 23.52
N VAL A 56 51.50 -0.38 23.27
CA VAL A 56 52.51 0.03 24.24
C VAL A 56 52.31 1.51 24.58
N VAL A 57 51.79 1.79 25.77
CA VAL A 57 51.81 3.14 26.35
C VAL A 57 53.24 3.43 26.83
N PRO A 58 53.93 4.48 26.36
CA PRO A 58 55.22 4.85 26.91
C PRO A 58 55.06 5.50 28.30
N THR A 59 55.68 4.90 29.30
CA THR A 59 55.81 5.41 30.67
C THR A 59 56.65 6.69 30.72
N PRO A 60 56.27 7.72 31.51
CA PRO A 60 57.18 8.79 31.85
C PRO A 60 58.17 8.33 32.93
N LYS A 61 59.45 8.55 32.64
CA LYS A 61 60.64 8.29 33.47
C LYS A 61 60.56 9.03 34.83
N PRO A 62 60.71 8.38 35.99
CA PRO A 62 60.78 9.09 37.27
C PRO A 62 62.19 9.62 37.55
N LYS A 63 62.26 10.86 38.05
CA LYS A 63 63.48 11.54 38.55
C LYS A 63 63.78 11.06 40.00
N PRO A 64 65.06 10.95 40.41
CA PRO A 64 65.41 10.35 41.70
C PRO A 64 65.01 11.18 42.94
N ILE A 65 64.64 10.39 43.96
CA ILE A 65 64.39 10.62 45.39
C ILE A 65 65.41 11.51 46.10
N PRO A 66 64.98 12.23 47.15
CA PRO A 66 65.76 12.35 48.39
C PRO A 66 65.07 11.66 49.58
N THR A 67 65.92 10.99 50.35
CA THR A 67 65.74 10.09 51.49
C THR A 67 65.16 10.73 52.77
N GLY A 68 64.40 9.92 53.53
CA GLY A 68 64.14 10.07 54.97
C GLY A 68 62.79 9.47 55.35
N GLY A 69 62.72 8.21 55.80
CA GLY A 69 62.44 7.81 57.19
C GLY A 69 60.92 7.80 57.46
N THR A 70 60.22 6.81 58.00
CA THR A 70 60.50 5.67 58.89
C THR A 70 59.36 4.65 58.72
N GLY A 71 59.58 3.42 59.17
CA GLY A 71 58.84 2.21 58.82
C GLY A 71 57.36 2.12 59.20
N ASP A 72 56.67 1.20 58.54
CA ASP A 72 55.87 0.18 59.21
C ASP A 72 55.65 -1.03 58.28
N SER A 73 55.54 -2.21 58.87
CA SER A 73 55.47 -3.50 58.19
C SER A 73 54.02 -3.99 58.12
N THR A 74 53.51 -4.32 56.93
CA THR A 74 52.26 -5.08 56.78
C THR A 74 52.29 -5.91 55.49
N PRO A 75 51.99 -7.22 55.54
CA PRO A 75 51.93 -8.05 54.33
C PRO A 75 50.61 -7.85 53.56
N PRO A 76 50.61 -8.07 52.22
CA PRO A 76 49.44 -7.82 51.38
C PRO A 76 48.39 -8.96 51.47
N PRO A 77 47.09 -8.67 51.30
CA PRO A 77 46.07 -9.70 51.27
C PRO A 77 46.00 -10.36 49.88
N THR A 78 46.08 -11.69 49.85
CA THR A 78 45.74 -12.52 48.70
C THR A 78 44.21 -12.63 48.57
N GLY A 79 43.61 -11.85 47.67
CA GLY A 79 42.20 -11.97 47.28
C GLY A 79 42.06 -12.68 45.94
N SER A 80 41.66 -13.95 45.96
CA SER A 80 41.22 -14.71 44.79
C SER A 80 39.77 -14.33 44.44
N PRO A 81 39.38 -14.15 43.16
CA PRO A 81 38.03 -13.74 42.81
C PRO A 81 37.04 -14.91 42.91
N THR A 82 36.01 -14.77 43.74
CA THR A 82 34.86 -15.68 43.82
C THR A 82 34.00 -15.58 42.56
N PRO A 83 33.50 -16.70 41.99
CA PRO A 83 32.61 -16.62 40.84
C PRO A 83 31.25 -16.00 41.20
N ARG A 84 30.76 -15.15 40.31
CA ARG A 84 29.46 -14.47 40.36
C ARG A 84 28.32 -15.48 40.26
N PRO A 85 27.24 -15.38 41.07
CA PRO A 85 26.09 -16.27 40.92
C PRO A 85 25.31 -15.93 39.64
N ILE A 86 25.07 -16.96 38.81
CA ILE A 86 24.21 -16.91 37.64
C ILE A 86 22.77 -16.92 38.14
N VAL A 87 22.05 -15.81 37.96
CA VAL A 87 20.60 -15.77 38.16
C VAL A 87 19.95 -16.30 36.90
N SER A 88 19.41 -17.52 36.96
CA SER A 88 18.60 -18.09 35.89
C SER A 88 17.26 -17.35 35.78
N PRO A 89 16.75 -17.05 34.58
CA PRO A 89 15.44 -16.41 34.42
C PRO A 89 14.32 -17.40 34.75
N THR A 90 13.44 -17.01 35.67
CA THR A 90 12.19 -17.71 35.99
C THR A 90 11.25 -17.68 34.78
N PRO A 91 10.62 -18.80 34.37
CA PRO A 91 9.65 -18.79 33.29
C PRO A 91 8.39 -17.98 33.68
N ALA A 92 7.93 -17.14 32.75
CA ALA A 92 6.69 -16.37 32.87
C ALA A 92 5.45 -17.30 32.95
N PRO A 93 4.37 -16.88 33.63
CA PRO A 93 3.18 -17.71 33.76
C PRO A 93 2.43 -17.84 32.42
N VAL A 94 2.11 -19.07 32.05
CA VAL A 94 1.28 -19.41 30.89
C VAL A 94 -0.16 -18.95 31.14
N VAL A 95 -0.60 -17.90 30.45
CA VAL A 95 -2.02 -17.52 30.40
C VAL A 95 -2.74 -18.50 29.48
N LYS A 96 -3.66 -19.27 30.05
CA LYS A 96 -4.54 -20.20 29.33
C LYS A 96 -5.54 -19.40 28.47
N PRO A 97 -5.71 -19.70 27.18
CA PRO A 97 -6.75 -19.09 26.37
C PRO A 97 -8.14 -19.47 26.91
N LYS A 98 -8.96 -18.46 27.21
CA LYS A 98 -10.38 -18.63 27.55
C LYS A 98 -11.17 -18.79 26.25
N ALA A 99 -11.65 -20.00 25.98
CA ALA A 99 -12.61 -20.27 24.92
C ALA A 99 -13.88 -19.42 25.15
N THR A 100 -14.23 -18.59 24.17
CA THR A 100 -15.53 -17.91 24.12
C THR A 100 -16.21 -18.29 22.82
N VAL A 101 -17.40 -18.84 22.96
CA VAL A 101 -18.26 -19.47 21.97
C VAL A 101 -18.87 -18.42 21.02
N PRO A 102 -19.09 -18.74 19.72
CA PRO A 102 -19.70 -17.82 18.77
C PRO A 102 -21.20 -17.60 19.05
N SER A 103 -21.65 -16.36 18.96
CA SER A 103 -23.06 -15.96 19.06
C SER A 103 -23.67 -15.77 17.65
N PRO A 104 -24.94 -16.15 17.41
CA PRO A 104 -25.45 -16.44 16.07
C PRO A 104 -26.03 -15.24 15.29
N ALA A 105 -26.18 -15.47 13.98
CA ALA A 105 -26.69 -14.57 12.95
C ALA A 105 -28.07 -13.92 13.25
N PRO A 106 -28.35 -12.72 12.71
CA PRO A 106 -29.66 -12.08 12.83
C PRO A 106 -30.70 -12.73 11.91
N LYS A 107 -31.85 -13.09 12.49
CA LYS A 107 -33.06 -13.49 11.75
C LYS A 107 -33.90 -12.26 11.41
N GLU A 108 -34.36 -12.20 10.17
CA GLU A 108 -35.42 -11.31 9.70
C GLU A 108 -36.67 -11.41 10.58
N SER A 109 -37.27 -10.27 10.91
CA SER A 109 -38.63 -10.20 11.43
C SER A 109 -39.35 -8.99 10.84
N ILE A 110 -40.30 -9.32 9.97
CA ILE A 110 -41.30 -8.44 9.39
C ILE A 110 -42.18 -7.89 10.53
N SER A 111 -42.29 -6.57 10.64
CA SER A 111 -43.39 -5.94 11.38
C SER A 111 -44.01 -4.80 10.56
N LYS A 112 -45.27 -5.02 10.20
CA LYS A 112 -46.19 -4.10 9.55
C LYS A 112 -46.73 -3.13 10.58
N THR A 113 -46.72 -1.81 10.32
CA THR A 113 -47.92 -0.94 10.35
C THR A 113 -47.59 0.50 9.92
N PRO A 114 -48.55 1.23 9.33
CA PRO A 114 -48.30 2.44 8.54
C PRO A 114 -48.56 3.74 9.32
N PRO A 115 -48.05 4.90 8.87
CA PRO A 115 -48.61 6.20 9.21
C PRO A 115 -49.61 6.69 8.16
N LYS A 116 -50.65 7.34 8.69
CA LYS A 116 -51.79 7.92 7.99
C LYS A 116 -51.42 9.15 7.19
N GLU A 117 -52.15 9.27 6.09
CA GLU A 117 -52.36 10.41 5.23
C GLU A 117 -52.91 11.64 5.98
N GLU A 118 -52.38 12.82 5.67
CA GLU A 118 -53.07 14.09 5.90
C GLU A 118 -52.96 14.95 4.63
N THR A 119 -54.12 15.24 4.08
CA THR A 119 -54.39 15.92 2.81
C THR A 119 -54.29 17.44 3.00
N GLN A 120 -53.74 18.18 2.03
CA GLN A 120 -54.44 19.37 1.54
C GLN A 120 -54.05 19.79 0.12
N ALA A 121 -55.08 20.19 -0.60
CA ALA A 121 -55.15 20.38 -2.04
C ALA A 121 -54.81 21.81 -2.47
N ALA A 122 -54.39 21.95 -3.73
CA ALA A 122 -54.68 23.15 -4.52
C ALA A 122 -55.05 22.74 -5.96
N MET A 123 -56.15 23.35 -6.41
CA MET A 123 -56.89 23.11 -7.63
C MET A 123 -56.17 23.67 -8.87
N PHE A 124 -56.38 23.11 -10.06
CA PHE A 124 -57.03 23.78 -11.20
C PHE A 124 -57.25 22.80 -12.36
N SER A 125 -58.45 22.90 -12.94
CA SER A 125 -59.00 22.12 -14.04
C SER A 125 -58.59 22.71 -15.40
N THR A 126 -58.41 21.88 -16.44
CA THR A 126 -59.22 21.93 -17.70
C THR A 126 -58.71 20.96 -18.80
N LYS A 127 -59.63 20.04 -19.20
CA LYS A 127 -60.04 19.60 -20.56
C LYS A 127 -58.97 19.31 -21.66
N ALA A 128 -58.77 18.05 -22.10
CA ALA A 128 -59.38 17.33 -23.27
C ALA A 128 -59.10 18.00 -24.64
N GLU A 129 -58.65 17.38 -25.74
CA GLU A 129 -58.75 16.01 -26.30
C GLU A 129 -57.75 15.81 -27.47
N THR A 130 -57.26 14.57 -27.63
CA THR A 130 -57.11 13.78 -28.88
C THR A 130 -56.38 14.36 -30.12
N GLN A 131 -55.24 13.77 -30.51
CA GLN A 131 -55.14 12.96 -31.75
C GLN A 131 -53.83 12.16 -31.85
N ALA A 132 -53.95 10.95 -32.39
CA ALA A 132 -52.93 9.94 -32.56
C ALA A 132 -51.84 10.30 -33.58
N ALA A 133 -50.59 9.94 -33.28
CA ALA A 133 -49.64 9.46 -34.29
C ALA A 133 -48.56 8.60 -33.60
N MET A 134 -48.42 7.37 -34.08
CA MET A 134 -47.37 6.44 -33.68
C MET A 134 -46.02 7.01 -34.08
N PHE A 135 -45.18 7.37 -33.10
CA PHE A 135 -43.73 7.42 -33.29
C PHE A 135 -43.10 6.85 -32.03
N SER A 136 -42.77 5.56 -32.11
CA SER A 136 -41.98 4.88 -31.11
C SER A 136 -40.58 5.47 -31.17
N THR A 137 -40.30 6.41 -30.27
CA THR A 137 -38.94 6.79 -29.95
C THR A 137 -38.70 6.30 -28.53
N ASN A 138 -38.19 5.08 -28.42
CA ASN A 138 -37.45 4.67 -27.25
C ASN A 138 -36.16 5.48 -27.25
N THR A 139 -36.25 6.73 -26.83
CA THR A 139 -35.07 7.50 -26.42
C THR A 139 -34.80 7.09 -24.99
N GLU A 140 -34.23 5.90 -24.83
CA GLU A 140 -33.40 5.63 -23.66
C GLU A 140 -32.19 6.56 -23.79
N THR A 141 -32.24 7.67 -23.07
CA THR A 141 -31.05 8.42 -22.70
C THR A 141 -30.20 7.51 -21.81
N GLN A 142 -29.44 6.62 -22.44
CA GLN A 142 -28.29 6.00 -21.79
C GLN A 142 -27.28 7.12 -21.58
N ALA A 143 -27.12 7.53 -20.32
CA ALA A 143 -25.93 8.25 -19.91
C ALA A 143 -24.75 7.39 -20.31
N ALA A 144 -24.03 7.79 -21.36
CA ALA A 144 -22.80 7.14 -21.74
C ALA A 144 -21.84 7.30 -20.55
N THR A 145 -21.64 6.21 -19.82
CA THR A 145 -20.59 6.13 -18.81
C THR A 145 -19.27 6.39 -19.51
N PHE A 146 -18.64 7.52 -19.20
CA PHE A 146 -17.34 7.86 -19.73
C PHE A 146 -16.33 6.86 -19.18
N ASN A 147 -15.96 5.87 -19.99
CA ASN A 147 -14.90 4.93 -19.64
C ASN A 147 -13.57 5.66 -19.78
N LYS A 148 -13.04 6.17 -18.66
CA LYS A 148 -11.85 7.05 -18.65
C LYS A 148 -10.64 6.44 -19.36
N CYS A 149 -10.41 5.14 -19.19
CA CYS A 149 -9.29 4.44 -19.85
C CYS A 149 -9.70 3.76 -21.17
N ALA A 150 -10.96 3.90 -21.61
CA ALA A 150 -11.51 3.25 -22.80
C ALA A 150 -11.29 1.72 -22.85
N MET A 151 -11.32 1.04 -21.70
CA MET A 151 -11.08 -0.41 -21.54
C MET A 151 -11.94 -1.03 -20.43
N SER A 152 -12.12 -2.35 -20.41
CA SER A 152 -12.84 -2.99 -19.29
C SER A 152 -12.05 -2.91 -17.99
N THR A 153 -12.72 -3.07 -16.85
CA THR A 153 -12.06 -3.13 -15.53
C THR A 153 -11.02 -4.26 -15.47
N ASP A 154 -11.36 -5.44 -16.00
CA ASP A 154 -10.42 -6.58 -16.07
C ASP A 154 -9.19 -6.26 -16.91
N GLN A 155 -9.37 -5.58 -18.05
CA GLN A 155 -8.26 -5.19 -18.91
C GLN A 155 -7.39 -4.14 -18.23
N ARG A 156 -8.00 -3.15 -17.55
CA ARG A 156 -7.27 -2.14 -16.76
C ARG A 156 -6.40 -2.80 -15.70
N ARG A 157 -6.95 -3.77 -14.97
CA ARG A 157 -6.22 -4.54 -13.96
C ARG A 157 -5.01 -5.25 -14.55
N ILE A 158 -5.22 -6.02 -15.63
CA ILE A 158 -4.15 -6.79 -16.29
C ILE A 158 -3.02 -5.87 -16.76
N GLU A 159 -3.36 -4.74 -17.40
CA GLU A 159 -2.35 -3.81 -17.92
C GLU A 159 -1.62 -3.06 -16.80
N ILE A 160 -2.31 -2.62 -15.74
CA ILE A 160 -1.66 -2.00 -14.57
C ILE A 160 -0.72 -3.01 -13.89
N GLU A 161 -1.18 -4.23 -13.63
CA GLU A 161 -0.35 -5.28 -13.02
C GLU A 161 0.89 -5.57 -13.88
N ALA A 162 0.74 -5.61 -15.21
CA ALA A 162 1.85 -5.84 -16.13
C ALA A 162 2.92 -4.72 -16.10
N GLU A 163 2.51 -3.47 -15.92
CA GLU A 163 3.45 -2.35 -15.74
C GLU A 163 4.12 -2.42 -14.35
N LEU A 164 3.36 -2.71 -13.30
CA LEU A 164 3.85 -2.65 -11.92
C LEU A 164 4.80 -3.81 -11.55
N VAL A 165 4.70 -4.97 -12.18
CA VAL A 165 5.70 -6.06 -12.00
C VAL A 165 7.10 -5.67 -12.49
N THR A 166 7.24 -4.61 -13.28
CA THR A 166 8.56 -4.11 -13.70
C THR A 166 9.24 -3.28 -12.59
N VAL A 167 8.44 -2.70 -11.69
CA VAL A 167 8.91 -1.82 -10.61
C VAL A 167 8.80 -2.43 -9.22
N SER A 168 8.05 -3.51 -9.03
CA SER A 168 7.95 -4.22 -7.74
C SER A 168 8.24 -5.71 -7.86
N ASP A 169 8.64 -6.33 -6.74
CA ASP A 169 8.79 -7.77 -6.65
C ASP A 169 7.42 -8.44 -6.88
N PRO A 170 7.25 -9.32 -7.90
CA PRO A 170 5.98 -9.95 -8.19
C PRO A 170 5.43 -10.76 -7.01
N VAL A 171 6.29 -11.35 -6.17
CA VAL A 171 5.83 -12.08 -4.97
C VAL A 171 5.14 -11.12 -4.01
N LEU A 172 5.73 -9.95 -3.75
CA LEU A 172 5.14 -8.96 -2.86
C LEU A 172 3.90 -8.29 -3.46
N LEU A 173 3.88 -8.07 -4.77
CA LEU A 173 2.77 -7.46 -5.48
C LEU A 173 1.47 -8.28 -5.35
N PHE A 174 1.58 -9.61 -5.26
CA PHE A 174 0.45 -10.53 -5.13
C PHE A 174 0.36 -11.23 -3.77
N THR A 175 1.13 -10.78 -2.76
CA THR A 175 1.01 -11.27 -1.39
C THR A 175 0.05 -10.39 -0.62
N PRO A 176 -1.10 -10.94 -0.14
CA PRO A 176 -2.00 -10.19 0.74
C PRO A 176 -1.25 -9.59 1.93
N ASP A 177 -1.62 -8.38 2.31
CA ASP A 177 -1.01 -7.56 3.36
C ASP A 177 0.37 -6.94 3.08
N ALA A 178 1.08 -7.36 2.04
CA ALA A 178 2.31 -6.68 1.64
C ALA A 178 2.01 -5.21 1.23
N PRO A 179 2.88 -4.24 1.56
CA PRO A 179 2.67 -2.85 1.15
C PRO A 179 2.46 -2.66 -0.36
N GLN A 180 3.18 -3.44 -1.17
CA GLN A 180 3.06 -3.47 -2.62
C GLN A 180 1.66 -3.89 -3.08
N HIS A 181 1.12 -4.94 -2.46
CA HIS A 181 -0.23 -5.43 -2.77
C HIS A 181 -1.30 -4.44 -2.30
N LYS A 182 -1.14 -3.84 -1.11
CA LYS A 182 -2.05 -2.80 -0.61
C LYS A 182 -2.11 -1.58 -1.53
N ALA A 183 -0.94 -1.11 -1.99
CA ALA A 183 -0.86 -0.02 -2.95
C ALA A 183 -1.49 -0.37 -4.31
N LEU A 184 -1.30 -1.61 -4.78
CA LEU A 184 -1.92 -2.10 -6.01
C LEU A 184 -3.45 -2.12 -5.88
N GLU A 185 -3.99 -2.75 -4.85
CA GLU A 185 -5.44 -2.86 -4.67
C GLU A 185 -6.07 -1.48 -4.45
N TRP A 186 -5.43 -0.60 -3.68
CA TRP A 186 -5.86 0.81 -3.58
C TRP A 186 -5.93 1.48 -4.97
N LEU A 187 -4.89 1.36 -5.78
CA LEU A 187 -4.84 1.96 -7.13
C LEU A 187 -5.90 1.40 -8.08
N LEU A 188 -6.26 0.13 -7.91
CA LEU A 188 -7.24 -0.56 -8.75
C LEU A 188 -8.67 -0.24 -8.36
N GLU A 189 -8.96 -0.18 -7.06
CA GLU A 189 -10.33 -0.21 -6.52
C GLU A 189 -10.76 1.10 -5.82
N GLU A 190 -9.82 1.89 -5.27
CA GLU A 190 -10.12 3.05 -4.42
C GLU A 190 -9.55 4.38 -4.94
N ASP A 191 -8.57 4.35 -5.86
CA ASP A 191 -7.95 5.56 -6.40
C ASP A 191 -8.93 6.33 -7.31
N GLU A 192 -9.58 7.33 -6.74
CA GLU A 192 -10.48 8.26 -7.44
C GLU A 192 -9.74 9.17 -8.45
N PHE A 193 -8.41 9.34 -8.34
CA PHE A 193 -7.65 9.94 -9.44
C PHE A 193 -7.72 9.05 -10.70
N PHE A 194 -8.00 7.75 -10.52
CA PHE A 194 -8.28 6.77 -11.56
C PHE A 194 -7.20 6.77 -12.65
N SER A 195 -6.00 6.37 -12.27
CA SER A 195 -4.87 6.26 -13.20
C SER A 195 -5.11 5.15 -14.24
N CYS A 196 -4.74 5.41 -15.49
CA CYS A 196 -4.79 4.45 -16.60
C CYS A 196 -3.41 3.82 -16.86
N PRO A 197 -3.34 2.61 -17.47
CA PRO A 197 -2.09 1.87 -17.64
C PRO A 197 -0.94 2.60 -18.34
N GLN A 198 -1.26 3.53 -19.25
CA GLN A 198 -0.29 4.25 -20.08
C GLN A 198 -0.03 5.68 -19.58
N ASP A 199 -0.60 6.04 -18.43
CA ASP A 199 -0.37 7.36 -17.84
C ASP A 199 1.07 7.44 -17.32
N SER A 200 1.76 8.53 -17.67
CA SER A 200 3.18 8.70 -17.33
C SER A 200 3.46 8.73 -15.84
N ASN A 201 2.46 9.05 -15.02
CA ASN A 201 2.55 9.12 -13.57
C ASN A 201 2.05 7.85 -12.86
N LEU A 202 1.48 6.86 -13.56
CA LEU A 202 0.95 5.63 -12.93
C LEU A 202 1.96 4.96 -12.00
N VAL A 203 3.17 4.74 -12.51
CA VAL A 203 4.26 4.11 -11.75
C VAL A 203 4.69 4.98 -10.58
N GLN A 204 4.76 6.30 -10.77
CA GLN A 204 5.12 7.23 -9.69
C GLN A 204 4.09 7.20 -8.57
N ARG A 205 2.81 7.36 -8.91
CA ARG A 205 1.67 7.31 -7.99
C ARG A 205 1.64 6.00 -7.21
N TYR A 206 1.87 4.89 -7.89
CA TYR A 206 2.03 3.59 -7.24
C TYR A 206 3.20 3.57 -6.25
N ILE A 207 4.41 4.00 -6.66
CA ILE A 207 5.60 3.97 -5.80
C ILE A 207 5.38 4.78 -4.51
N VAL A 208 4.79 5.97 -4.61
CA VAL A 208 4.51 6.77 -3.42
C VAL A 208 3.40 6.16 -2.55
N ALA A 209 2.41 5.47 -3.13
CA ALA A 209 1.46 4.69 -2.35
C ALA A 209 2.13 3.49 -1.63
N VAL A 210 3.08 2.80 -2.27
CA VAL A 210 3.88 1.75 -1.61
C VAL A 210 4.65 2.34 -0.44
N LEU A 211 5.25 3.51 -0.59
CA LEU A 211 5.94 4.21 0.51
C LEU A 211 4.99 4.45 1.68
N TYR A 212 3.80 4.97 1.43
CA TYR A 212 2.77 5.18 2.45
C TYR A 212 2.46 3.89 3.23
N TYR A 213 2.10 2.81 2.54
CA TYR A 213 1.79 1.54 3.21
C TYR A 213 3.01 0.88 3.89
N SER A 214 4.21 1.06 3.35
CA SER A 214 5.44 0.47 3.91
C SER A 214 5.91 1.16 5.18
N THR A 215 5.51 2.41 5.36
CA THR A 215 5.92 3.27 6.47
C THR A 215 4.78 3.55 7.46
N ASP A 216 3.81 2.65 7.51
CA ASP A 216 2.66 2.68 8.43
C ASP A 216 1.80 3.94 8.26
N GLY A 217 1.53 4.30 7.01
CA GLY A 217 0.79 5.49 6.56
C GLY A 217 -0.46 5.81 7.37
N GLY A 218 -1.26 4.79 7.68
CA GLY A 218 -2.51 4.95 8.44
C GLY A 218 -2.32 5.47 9.86
N ASN A 219 -1.10 5.50 10.39
CA ASN A 219 -0.73 6.04 11.69
C ASN A 219 0.15 7.30 11.60
N TRP A 220 0.30 7.89 10.42
CA TRP A 220 1.05 9.14 10.25
C TRP A 220 0.38 10.32 10.97
N ASN A 221 1.21 11.22 11.50
CA ASN A 221 0.75 12.41 12.21
C ASN A 221 0.25 13.55 11.30
N GLU A 222 0.73 13.63 10.06
CA GLU A 222 0.46 14.71 9.11
C GLU A 222 0.10 14.15 7.75
N CYS A 223 -0.93 14.74 7.14
CA CYS A 223 -1.37 14.44 5.79
C CYS A 223 -1.70 12.96 5.56
N ASN A 224 -2.12 12.27 6.63
CA ASN A 224 -2.61 10.90 6.56
C ASN A 224 -3.85 10.83 5.66
N ALA A 225 -4.08 9.68 5.04
CA ALA A 225 -5.25 9.46 4.20
C ALA A 225 -6.54 9.54 5.03
N ALA A 226 -7.65 9.90 4.37
CA ALA A 226 -8.97 9.81 4.98
C ALA A 226 -9.31 8.37 5.37
N SER A 227 -10.11 8.19 6.43
CA SER A 227 -10.54 6.85 6.85
C SER A 227 -11.50 6.19 5.86
N ASP A 228 -12.21 7.00 5.06
CA ASP A 228 -13.02 6.56 3.93
C ASP A 228 -12.65 7.41 2.71
N LEU A 229 -11.99 6.79 1.74
CA LEU A 229 -11.54 7.45 0.51
C LEU A 229 -12.68 7.71 -0.49
N SER A 230 -13.86 7.14 -0.25
CA SER A 230 -15.05 7.36 -1.08
C SER A 230 -15.96 8.47 -0.54
N ASP A 231 -15.76 8.92 0.70
CA ASP A 231 -16.52 10.00 1.32
C ASP A 231 -15.80 11.36 1.15
N PRO A 232 -16.37 12.29 0.35
CA PRO A 232 -15.78 13.60 0.13
C PRO A 232 -15.61 14.43 1.43
N VAL A 233 -16.45 14.20 2.45
CA VAL A 233 -16.39 14.93 3.72
C VAL A 233 -15.19 14.48 4.55
N GLU A 234 -14.93 13.17 4.58
CA GLU A 234 -13.76 12.60 5.25
C GLU A 234 -12.47 13.02 4.54
N ILE A 235 -12.46 13.03 3.19
CA ILE A 235 -11.34 13.56 2.39
C ILE A 235 -11.10 15.04 2.70
N GLU A 236 -12.14 15.87 2.73
CA GLU A 236 -12.01 17.28 3.07
C GLU A 236 -11.45 17.47 4.49
N SER A 237 -11.90 16.68 5.46
CA SER A 237 -11.36 16.68 6.82
C SER A 237 -9.86 16.32 6.84
N ALA A 238 -9.46 15.22 6.21
CA ALA A 238 -8.07 14.79 6.15
C ALA A 238 -7.17 15.81 5.45
N ASN A 239 -7.69 16.47 4.40
CA ASN A 239 -6.99 17.56 3.72
C ASN A 239 -6.79 18.77 4.64
N ASN A 240 -7.79 19.14 5.43
CA ASN A 240 -7.69 20.25 6.37
C ASN A 240 -6.73 19.97 7.54
N ASP A 241 -6.57 18.69 7.91
CA ASP A 241 -5.63 18.25 8.94
C ASP A 241 -4.16 18.22 8.44
N CYS A 242 -3.94 18.24 7.13
CA CYS A 242 -2.60 18.30 6.53
C CYS A 242 -2.00 19.71 6.67
N THR A 243 -0.97 19.86 7.50
CA THR A 243 -0.28 21.16 7.67
C THR A 243 0.97 21.32 6.80
N LEU A 244 1.39 20.25 6.11
CA LEU A 244 2.42 20.34 5.08
C LEU A 244 1.83 21.00 3.83
N SER A 245 2.69 21.53 2.95
CA SER A 245 2.23 22.04 1.66
C SER A 245 1.63 20.89 0.85
N GLY A 246 0.31 20.86 0.69
CA GLY A 246 -0.41 19.84 -0.06
C GLY A 246 -1.73 19.41 0.58
N VAL A 247 -2.18 18.22 0.20
CA VAL A 247 -3.39 17.55 0.67
C VAL A 247 -3.06 16.18 1.28
N SER A 248 -4.06 15.49 1.83
CA SER A 248 -3.88 14.13 2.36
C SER A 248 -3.33 13.18 1.30
N TRP A 249 -2.52 12.21 1.75
CA TRP A 249 -2.03 11.12 0.93
C TRP A 249 -3.17 10.19 0.50
N LEU A 250 -2.99 9.51 -0.63
CA LEU A 250 -4.01 8.65 -1.24
C LEU A 250 -5.32 9.37 -1.63
N SER A 251 -5.33 10.71 -1.60
CA SER A 251 -6.48 11.50 -2.00
C SER A 251 -6.70 11.47 -3.52
N PRO A 252 -7.90 11.88 -4.00
CA PRO A 252 -8.19 11.96 -5.44
C PRO A 252 -7.32 12.98 -6.21
N SER A 253 -6.48 13.76 -5.53
CA SER A 253 -5.57 14.71 -6.17
C SER A 253 -4.37 13.99 -6.79
N ASP A 254 -3.78 14.60 -7.82
CA ASP A 254 -2.47 14.20 -8.33
C ASP A 254 -1.46 14.14 -7.18
N GLU A 255 -0.61 13.11 -7.15
CA GLU A 255 0.31 12.87 -6.03
C GLU A 255 1.30 14.02 -5.84
N CYS A 256 1.56 14.83 -6.86
CA CYS A 256 2.36 16.04 -6.72
C CYS A 256 1.76 17.09 -5.79
N PHE A 257 0.48 16.97 -5.46
CA PHE A 257 -0.18 17.80 -4.45
C PHE A 257 -0.23 17.14 -3.08
N TRP A 258 0.23 15.91 -2.90
CA TRP A 258 0.21 15.27 -1.58
C TRP A 258 1.23 15.93 -0.65
N GLY A 259 0.85 16.07 0.62
CA GLY A 259 1.61 16.79 1.63
C GLY A 259 3.03 16.28 1.77
N GLY A 260 4.01 17.17 1.55
CA GLY A 260 5.43 16.85 1.68
C GLY A 260 6.09 16.30 0.42
N LEU A 261 5.35 16.08 -0.67
CA LEU A 261 5.92 15.84 -1.99
C LEU A 261 6.22 17.17 -2.70
N THR A 262 7.32 17.21 -3.45
CA THR A 262 7.58 18.29 -4.40
C THR A 262 7.86 17.68 -5.75
N CYS A 263 7.16 18.14 -6.77
CA CYS A 263 7.38 17.73 -8.15
C CYS A 263 7.99 18.86 -8.97
N GLY A 264 8.83 18.46 -9.92
CA GLY A 264 9.48 19.37 -10.86
C GLY A 264 8.84 19.37 -12.23
N LYS A 265 9.68 19.24 -13.27
CA LYS A 265 9.21 19.20 -14.65
C LYS A 265 8.51 17.87 -14.93
N LEU A 266 7.46 17.93 -15.76
CA LEU A 266 6.67 16.76 -16.16
C LEU A 266 6.02 16.04 -14.98
N GLU A 267 5.73 16.77 -13.89
CA GLU A 267 5.06 16.21 -12.70
C GLU A 267 5.87 15.06 -12.05
N ALA A 268 7.20 15.03 -12.25
CA ALA A 268 8.06 14.04 -11.62
C ALA A 268 8.38 14.44 -10.18
N VAL A 269 8.22 13.52 -9.21
CA VAL A 269 8.59 13.72 -7.80
C VAL A 269 10.11 13.89 -7.68
N GLU A 270 10.52 15.05 -7.17
CA GLU A 270 11.91 15.45 -6.96
C GLU A 270 12.32 15.45 -5.47
N SER A 271 11.35 15.55 -4.55
CA SER A 271 11.65 15.42 -3.12
C SER A 271 10.48 14.90 -2.30
N ILE A 272 10.81 14.23 -1.20
CA ILE A 272 9.87 13.64 -0.24
C ILE A 272 10.24 14.10 1.18
N HIS A 273 9.33 14.80 1.85
CA HIS A 273 9.53 15.36 3.20
C HIS A 273 8.50 14.82 4.20
N LEU A 274 8.86 13.75 4.90
CA LEU A 274 7.99 13.03 5.85
C LEU A 274 8.44 13.11 7.31
N TRP A 275 9.29 14.08 7.64
CA TRP A 275 9.96 14.19 8.95
C TRP A 275 9.02 14.41 10.14
N LYS A 276 7.75 14.74 9.92
CA LYS A 276 6.74 14.91 10.98
C LYS A 276 5.94 13.63 11.30
N ASN A 277 6.11 12.56 10.53
CA ASN A 277 5.18 11.41 10.53
C ASN A 277 5.60 10.21 11.37
N ASP A 278 6.60 10.35 12.25
CA ASP A 278 7.08 9.28 13.16
C ASP A 278 7.13 7.89 12.49
N LEU A 279 7.69 7.86 11.26
CA LEU A 279 7.58 6.73 10.34
C LEU A 279 7.97 5.40 11.01
N ALA A 280 7.15 4.38 10.80
CA ALA A 280 7.39 3.02 11.29
C ALA A 280 7.43 2.04 10.10
N GLY A 281 8.30 1.02 10.13
CA GLY A 281 8.45 0.07 9.03
C GLY A 281 9.72 0.32 8.21
N ALA A 282 9.66 0.05 6.90
CA ALA A 282 10.82 0.10 6.01
C ALA A 282 10.58 1.03 4.83
N ILE A 283 11.64 1.69 4.36
CA ILE A 283 11.59 2.43 3.10
C ILE A 283 11.62 1.39 1.96
N PRO A 284 10.59 1.35 1.08
CA PRO A 284 10.54 0.36 0.01
C PRO A 284 11.57 0.68 -1.07
N THR A 285 12.08 -0.36 -1.72
CA THR A 285 13.10 -0.25 -2.77
C THR A 285 12.60 0.50 -4.01
N GLU A 286 11.29 0.48 -4.21
CA GLU A 286 10.51 1.15 -5.23
C GLU A 286 10.77 2.66 -5.27
N VAL A 287 11.04 3.29 -4.12
CA VAL A 287 11.40 4.73 -4.05
C VAL A 287 12.62 5.05 -4.91
N GLY A 288 13.57 4.12 -5.03
CA GLY A 288 14.74 4.28 -5.90
C GLY A 288 14.44 4.20 -7.41
N LYS A 289 13.18 3.93 -7.79
CA LYS A 289 12.70 3.89 -9.18
C LYS A 289 11.96 5.18 -9.58
N LEU A 290 11.77 6.13 -8.66
CA LEU A 290 11.30 7.48 -9.00
C LEU A 290 12.33 8.18 -9.88
N GLN A 291 11.89 8.72 -11.02
CA GLN A 291 12.80 9.14 -12.08
C GLN A 291 13.63 10.39 -11.75
N ALA A 292 13.15 11.22 -10.81
CA ALA A 292 13.71 12.54 -10.52
C ALA A 292 14.03 12.77 -9.02
N LEU A 293 13.90 11.75 -8.18
CA LEU A 293 14.09 11.84 -6.72
C LEU A 293 15.55 11.97 -6.28
#